data_AF-A0A8E1URE7-F1
#
_entry.id   AF-A0A8E1URE7-F1
#
_cell.length_a   1.000
_cell.length_b   1.000
_cell.length_c   1.000
_cell.angle_alpha   90.00
_cell.angle_beta   90.00
_cell.angle_gamma   90.00
#
_symmetry.space_group_name_H-M   'P 1'
#
loop_
_entity.id
_entity.type
_entity.pdbx_description
1 polymer ?
#
loop_
_entity_poly.entity_id
_entity_poly.type
_entity_poly.pdbx_seq_one_letter_code
_entity_poly.pdbx_strand_id
1 'polypeptide(L)'
;MCAASDVRIVHFDNDDGLDHNIVTCIIQDREGYIWLSSRDGLSRYDGYSFVNYKAQPGDGCPLESNRIDQIWELPDNNILCMSGHRTLNLAGCKYYVFNRKTGKFEVYRGKNLPGGSYYVADENVMRRISSLKEYEGLETRVMCEDRQGGYWVRTNRGIDRVTFVKEPLKNTKFSNFGEEVVRALHQDRAGRVWIADKNGFVRIVDRNLGNVRYLSADGRITPAAAVFGHNVYCIYEDRHGQIWLGTKPGGLFRLRRKGQGWVLDRYVSGSRKPFGINCNSVYAMAEDRYGRLWIGTYGGGLNVVERPEADMPRFINKDNVLSGYPRGALKVRCLMMTRSGVMLAGTGSGLYTCMIDGKPLRRLKFWRNVRNPHDPSSLSNNEVMALARDSRGRIYVATYGGGTNKILSRNLLSNNIRFKAYTTAQGLASDVNVSLAAWRGDKLWIVSEAGLTLFDTNRDIMINYMRGFFREGFCLHGDHAAVS
;
A
#
# COMPACT_ATOMS: atom_id res chain seq x y z
N MET A 1 22.10 -0.18 -9.03
CA MET A 1 22.50 -1.59 -9.20
C MET A 1 21.52 -2.43 -8.42
N CYS A 2 20.66 -3.20 -9.09
CA CYS A 2 19.84 -4.18 -8.37
C CYS A 2 20.80 -5.22 -7.78
N ALA A 3 20.73 -5.42 -6.46
CA ALA A 3 21.35 -6.57 -5.82
C ALA A 3 20.88 -7.85 -6.54
N ALA A 4 21.77 -8.84 -6.63
CA ALA A 4 21.49 -10.11 -7.27
C ALA A 4 20.27 -10.74 -6.59
N SER A 5 19.12 -10.69 -7.25
CA SER A 5 17.93 -11.39 -6.79
C SER A 5 18.23 -12.88 -6.89
N ASP A 6 18.20 -13.60 -5.77
CA ASP A 6 18.22 -15.06 -5.81
C ASP A 6 17.12 -15.55 -6.77
N VAL A 7 17.51 -16.37 -7.73
CA VAL A 7 16.60 -16.98 -8.69
C VAL A 7 16.39 -18.42 -8.27
N ARG A 8 15.13 -18.86 -8.24
CA ARG A 8 14.80 -20.26 -8.04
C ARG A 8 14.30 -20.82 -9.37
N ILE A 9 14.98 -21.84 -9.87
CA ILE A 9 14.62 -22.57 -11.08
C ILE A 9 14.26 -23.99 -10.64
N VAL A 10 13.08 -24.44 -11.05
CA VAL A 10 12.66 -25.85 -10.89
C VAL A 10 12.50 -26.41 -12.29
N HIS A 11 13.28 -27.44 -12.62
CA HIS A 11 13.23 -28.12 -13.91
C HIS A 11 12.16 -29.20 -13.89
N PHE A 12 11.51 -29.40 -15.03
CA PHE A 12 10.58 -30.49 -15.29
C PHE A 12 10.89 -31.12 -16.65
N ASP A 13 11.14 -32.42 -16.63
CA ASP A 13 11.30 -33.26 -17.80
C ASP A 13 10.48 -34.56 -17.69
N ASN A 14 10.81 -35.54 -18.54
CA ASN A 14 10.13 -36.82 -18.56
C ASN A 14 10.30 -37.62 -17.24
N ASP A 15 11.40 -37.46 -16.52
CA ASP A 15 11.66 -38.15 -15.26
C ASP A 15 10.75 -37.60 -14.13
N ASP A 16 10.32 -36.34 -14.25
CA ASP A 16 9.33 -35.70 -13.37
C ASP A 16 7.86 -36.04 -13.74
N GLY A 17 7.65 -36.81 -14.80
CA GLY A 17 6.33 -37.23 -15.28
C GLY A 17 5.73 -36.35 -16.37
N LEU A 18 6.47 -35.40 -16.94
CA LEU A 18 6.04 -34.71 -18.15
C LEU A 18 6.01 -35.70 -19.32
N ASP A 19 4.95 -35.69 -20.12
CA ASP A 19 4.82 -36.71 -21.18
C ASP A 19 5.81 -36.49 -22.35
N HIS A 20 6.15 -35.22 -22.62
CA HIS A 20 7.00 -34.87 -23.76
C HIS A 20 7.64 -33.49 -23.62
N ASN A 21 8.95 -33.40 -23.87
CA ASN A 21 9.76 -32.18 -23.70
C ASN A 21 9.42 -31.03 -24.68
N ILE A 22 8.82 -31.35 -25.84
CA ILE A 22 8.36 -30.33 -26.80
C ILE A 22 6.96 -29.84 -26.42
N VAL A 23 6.91 -28.88 -25.50
CA VAL A 23 5.67 -28.18 -25.12
C VAL A 23 5.35 -27.04 -26.08
N THR A 24 4.08 -26.96 -26.45
CA THR A 24 3.52 -26.06 -27.47
C THR A 24 2.74 -24.89 -26.86
N CYS A 25 2.06 -25.11 -25.73
CA CYS A 25 1.30 -24.09 -25.02
C CYS A 25 1.20 -24.43 -23.52
N ILE A 26 1.13 -23.39 -22.67
CA ILE A 26 0.93 -23.51 -21.22
C ILE A 26 -0.13 -22.49 -20.80
N ILE A 27 -1.10 -22.92 -19.98
CA ILE A 27 -2.08 -22.03 -19.34
C ILE A 27 -2.24 -22.39 -17.86
N GLN A 28 -2.72 -21.44 -17.05
CA GLN A 28 -3.21 -21.72 -15.70
C GLN A 28 -4.74 -21.58 -15.65
N ASP A 29 -5.43 -22.60 -15.17
CA ASP A 29 -6.90 -22.60 -15.09
C ASP A 29 -7.44 -21.82 -13.87
N ARG A 30 -8.75 -21.64 -13.77
CA ARG A 30 -9.43 -20.94 -12.66
C ARG A 30 -9.20 -21.58 -11.29
N GLU A 31 -9.01 -22.89 -11.25
CA GLU A 31 -8.75 -23.64 -10.00
C GLU A 31 -7.27 -23.61 -9.58
N GLY A 32 -6.38 -23.19 -10.49
CA GLY A 32 -4.96 -22.98 -10.24
C GLY A 32 -4.05 -24.05 -10.82
N TYR A 33 -4.59 -25.07 -11.49
CA TYR A 33 -3.79 -26.10 -12.17
C TYR A 33 -3.06 -25.51 -13.38
N ILE A 34 -1.86 -26.03 -13.65
CA ILE A 34 -1.12 -25.71 -14.85
C ILE A 34 -1.40 -26.78 -15.90
N TRP A 35 -1.84 -26.35 -17.08
CA TRP A 35 -2.10 -27.22 -18.21
C TRP A 35 -1.06 -26.96 -19.30
N LEU A 36 -0.57 -28.04 -19.89
CA LEU A 36 0.49 -28.01 -20.90
C LEU A 36 0.07 -28.87 -22.07
N SER A 37 0.13 -28.32 -23.28
CA SER A 37 -0.01 -29.13 -24.49
C SER A 37 1.36 -29.44 -25.07
N SER A 38 1.52 -30.62 -25.64
CA SER A 38 2.76 -31.07 -26.24
C SER A 38 2.52 -31.74 -27.59
N ARG A 39 3.60 -32.23 -28.21
CA ARG A 39 3.49 -33.07 -29.42
C ARG A 39 2.94 -34.48 -29.15
N ASP A 40 2.79 -34.87 -27.88
CA ASP A 40 2.28 -36.20 -27.51
C ASP A 40 1.14 -36.15 -26.46
N GLY A 41 0.48 -35.02 -26.30
CA GLY A 41 -0.79 -34.97 -25.58
C GLY A 41 -0.97 -33.74 -24.71
N LEU A 42 -1.79 -33.90 -23.68
CA LEU A 42 -2.14 -32.88 -22.71
C LEU A 42 -1.66 -33.30 -21.33
N SER A 43 -0.95 -32.44 -20.62
CA SER A 43 -0.50 -32.67 -19.25
C SER A 43 -1.15 -31.68 -18.30
N ARG A 44 -1.52 -32.13 -17.10
CA ARG A 44 -1.98 -31.30 -15.99
C ARG A 44 -1.01 -31.43 -14.82
N TYR A 45 -0.57 -30.31 -14.28
CA TYR A 45 0.26 -30.23 -13.08
C TYR A 45 -0.52 -29.59 -11.92
N ASP A 46 -0.50 -30.26 -10.77
CA ASP A 46 -1.22 -29.84 -9.55
C ASP A 46 -0.36 -29.14 -8.51
N GLY A 47 0.93 -28.91 -8.81
CA GLY A 47 1.91 -28.40 -7.86
C GLY A 47 2.82 -29.48 -7.26
N TYR A 48 2.51 -30.75 -7.48
CA TYR A 48 3.28 -31.89 -6.99
C TYR A 48 3.63 -32.88 -8.09
N SER A 49 2.68 -33.20 -8.98
CA SER A 49 2.86 -34.22 -10.02
C SER A 49 2.11 -33.89 -11.30
N PHE A 50 2.57 -34.49 -12.40
CA PHE A 50 1.91 -34.42 -13.70
C PHE A 50 0.94 -35.60 -13.89
N VAL A 51 -0.20 -35.32 -14.51
CA VAL A 51 -1.11 -36.32 -15.06
C VAL A 51 -1.26 -36.07 -16.56
N ASN A 52 -1.03 -37.10 -17.36
CA ASN A 52 -0.97 -37.01 -18.82
C ASN A 52 -2.22 -37.65 -19.46
N TYR A 53 -2.72 -37.00 -20.51
CA TYR A 53 -3.92 -37.39 -21.25
C TYR A 53 -3.60 -37.42 -22.75
N LYS A 54 -3.72 -38.62 -23.34
CA LYS A 54 -3.47 -38.85 -24.77
C LYS A 54 -4.29 -40.04 -25.25
N ALA A 55 -4.46 -40.17 -26.57
CA ALA A 55 -5.11 -41.34 -27.15
C ALA A 55 -4.22 -42.57 -27.02
N GLN A 56 -4.83 -43.70 -26.71
CA GLN A 56 -4.24 -45.02 -26.72
C GLN A 56 -4.94 -45.91 -27.77
N PRO A 57 -4.22 -46.85 -28.42
CA PRO A 57 -4.85 -47.77 -29.35
C PRO A 57 -6.04 -48.52 -28.71
N GLY A 58 -7.24 -48.33 -29.26
CA GLY A 58 -8.46 -49.02 -28.83
C GLY A 58 -9.24 -48.38 -27.68
N ASP A 59 -8.84 -47.22 -27.17
CA ASP A 59 -9.52 -46.55 -26.04
C ASP A 59 -10.78 -45.75 -26.43
N GLY A 60 -11.06 -45.66 -27.73
CA GLY A 60 -12.19 -44.88 -28.29
C GLY A 60 -12.00 -43.37 -28.22
N CYS A 61 -10.79 -42.88 -27.97
CA CYS A 61 -10.46 -41.47 -27.97
C CYS A 61 -10.61 -40.88 -29.39
N PRO A 62 -11.29 -39.73 -29.55
CA PRO A 62 -11.50 -39.13 -30.86
C PRO A 62 -10.28 -38.39 -31.42
N LEU A 63 -9.20 -38.26 -30.65
CA LEU A 63 -7.97 -37.62 -31.12
C LEU A 63 -7.35 -38.42 -32.26
N GLU A 64 -7.26 -37.83 -33.44
CA GLU A 64 -6.56 -38.44 -34.57
C GLU A 64 -5.03 -38.38 -34.43
N SER A 65 -4.54 -37.46 -33.59
CA SER A 65 -3.14 -37.32 -33.24
C SER A 65 -3.03 -36.80 -31.82
N ASN A 66 -2.04 -37.29 -31.08
CA ASN A 66 -1.70 -36.76 -29.75
C ASN A 66 -1.05 -35.37 -29.82
N ARG A 67 -0.71 -34.88 -31.02
CA ARG A 67 -0.18 -33.53 -31.16
C ARG A 67 -1.26 -32.50 -30.85
N ILE A 68 -1.01 -31.70 -29.82
CA ILE A 68 -1.85 -30.56 -29.44
C ILE A 68 -0.98 -29.30 -29.53
N ASP A 69 -1.40 -28.32 -30.33
CA ASP A 69 -0.62 -27.11 -30.61
C ASP A 69 -1.01 -25.95 -29.69
N GLN A 70 -2.29 -25.86 -29.30
CA GLN A 70 -2.79 -24.82 -28.40
C GLN A 70 -3.91 -25.31 -27.51
N ILE A 71 -4.05 -24.68 -26.35
CA ILE A 71 -5.09 -24.96 -25.36
C ILE A 71 -5.71 -23.69 -24.78
N TRP A 72 -6.98 -23.78 -24.41
CA TRP A 72 -7.73 -22.73 -23.72
C TRP A 72 -8.64 -23.32 -22.65
N GLU A 73 -8.82 -22.60 -21.56
CA GLU A 73 -9.88 -22.89 -20.60
C GLU A 73 -11.22 -22.35 -21.11
N LEU A 74 -12.25 -23.19 -21.13
CA LEU A 74 -13.62 -22.85 -21.50
C LEU A 74 -14.42 -22.35 -20.27
N PRO A 75 -15.55 -21.64 -20.48
CA PRO A 75 -16.38 -21.13 -19.37
C PRO A 75 -16.93 -22.20 -18.41
N ASP A 76 -17.04 -23.44 -18.88
CA ASP A 76 -17.46 -24.63 -18.12
C ASP A 76 -16.28 -25.35 -17.43
N ASN A 77 -15.12 -24.70 -17.39
CA ASN A 77 -13.83 -25.15 -16.86
C ASN A 77 -13.13 -26.24 -17.68
N ASN A 78 -13.72 -26.76 -18.77
CA ASN A 78 -13.06 -27.77 -19.62
C ASN A 78 -11.92 -27.16 -20.45
N ILE A 79 -11.03 -28.01 -20.98
CA ILE A 79 -9.90 -27.54 -21.79
C ILE A 79 -10.19 -27.77 -23.26
N LEU A 80 -10.26 -26.70 -24.04
CA LEU A 80 -10.27 -26.78 -25.49
C LEU A 80 -8.84 -27.04 -25.98
N CYS A 81 -8.68 -28.04 -26.83
CA CYS A 81 -7.43 -28.46 -27.44
C CYS A 81 -7.52 -28.29 -28.95
N MET A 82 -6.55 -27.63 -29.56
CA MET A 82 -6.42 -27.53 -31.01
C MET A 82 -5.27 -28.39 -31.50
N SER A 83 -5.52 -29.18 -32.54
CA SER A 83 -4.54 -29.98 -33.27
C SER A 83 -4.53 -29.53 -34.74
N GLY A 84 -3.38 -29.07 -35.25
CA GLY A 84 -3.30 -28.51 -36.60
C GLY A 84 -2.00 -28.82 -37.32
N HIS A 85 -2.10 -29.17 -38.61
CA HIS A 85 -0.94 -29.39 -39.48
C HIS A 85 -0.19 -28.05 -39.74
N ARG A 86 1.08 -28.12 -40.15
CA ARG A 86 2.08 -27.02 -40.23
C ARG A 86 1.73 -25.76 -41.06
N THR A 87 0.49 -25.50 -41.44
CA THR A 87 0.11 -24.34 -42.26
C THR A 87 -0.71 -23.33 -41.45
N LEU A 88 -0.46 -22.04 -41.68
CA LEU A 88 -1.13 -20.87 -41.05
C LEU A 88 -2.64 -20.76 -41.35
N ASN A 89 -3.27 -21.82 -41.88
CA ASN A 89 -4.67 -21.82 -42.29
C ASN A 89 -5.54 -22.55 -41.26
N LEU A 90 -6.34 -21.78 -40.52
CA LEU A 90 -7.28 -22.27 -39.49
C LEU A 90 -8.31 -23.27 -40.03
N ALA A 91 -8.53 -23.31 -41.35
CA ALA A 91 -9.50 -24.19 -42.01
C ALA A 91 -9.18 -25.69 -41.90
N GLY A 92 -7.94 -26.06 -41.56
CA GLY A 92 -7.51 -27.46 -41.40
C GLY A 92 -7.33 -27.92 -39.95
N CYS A 93 -7.55 -27.05 -38.97
CA CYS A 93 -7.37 -27.38 -37.56
C CYS A 93 -8.55 -28.20 -37.03
N LYS A 94 -8.24 -29.22 -36.22
CA LYS A 94 -9.21 -30.01 -35.49
C LYS A 94 -9.25 -29.55 -34.04
N TYR A 95 -10.45 -29.50 -33.49
CA TYR A 95 -10.69 -29.01 -32.14
C TYR A 95 -11.35 -30.11 -31.31
N TYR A 96 -10.84 -30.29 -30.11
CA TYR A 96 -11.29 -31.29 -29.15
C TYR A 96 -11.49 -30.62 -27.80
N VAL A 97 -12.42 -31.11 -27.00
CA VAL A 97 -12.58 -30.70 -25.62
C VAL A 97 -12.14 -31.83 -24.72
N PHE A 98 -11.20 -31.56 -23.83
CA PHE A 98 -10.89 -32.43 -22.72
C PHE A 98 -11.88 -32.14 -21.59
N ASN A 99 -12.80 -33.08 -21.38
CA ASN A 99 -13.78 -33.03 -20.31
C ASN A 99 -13.10 -33.43 -19.00
N ARG A 100 -12.90 -32.43 -18.12
CA ARG A 100 -12.15 -32.63 -16.87
C ARG A 100 -12.85 -33.53 -15.86
N LYS A 101 -14.17 -33.65 -15.93
CA LYS A 101 -14.95 -34.50 -15.02
C LYS A 101 -14.81 -35.97 -15.38
N THR A 102 -14.80 -36.27 -16.67
CA THR A 102 -14.71 -37.65 -17.17
C THR A 102 -13.29 -38.08 -17.49
N GLY A 103 -12.37 -37.14 -17.67
CA GLY A 103 -10.99 -37.39 -18.09
C GLY A 103 -10.87 -37.80 -19.56
N LYS A 104 -11.86 -37.46 -20.41
CA LYS A 104 -11.94 -37.92 -21.80
C LYS A 104 -11.96 -36.76 -22.79
N PHE A 105 -11.44 -37.03 -23.99
CA PHE A 105 -11.54 -36.13 -25.13
C PHE A 105 -12.86 -36.33 -25.87
N GLU A 106 -13.45 -35.22 -26.32
CA GLU A 106 -14.67 -35.17 -27.13
C GLU A 106 -14.43 -34.24 -28.32
N VAL A 107 -15.05 -34.51 -29.47
CA VAL A 107 -14.93 -33.62 -30.65
C VAL A 107 -15.63 -32.30 -30.35
N TYR A 108 -14.93 -31.18 -30.53
CA TYR A 108 -15.53 -29.86 -30.35
C TYR A 108 -16.44 -29.53 -31.54
N ARG A 109 -17.73 -29.29 -31.27
CA ARG A 109 -18.73 -28.93 -32.27
C ARG A 109 -19.24 -27.49 -32.13
N GLY A 110 -18.59 -26.68 -31.30
CA GLY A 110 -18.99 -25.29 -31.08
C GLY A 110 -18.66 -24.40 -32.27
N LYS A 111 -19.47 -23.35 -32.47
CA LYS A 111 -19.31 -22.39 -33.59
C LYS A 111 -18.35 -21.24 -33.28
N ASN A 112 -18.00 -21.03 -32.00
CA ASN A 112 -17.21 -19.89 -31.54
C ASN A 112 -15.91 -20.38 -30.90
N LEU A 113 -14.78 -20.13 -31.55
CA LEU A 113 -13.47 -20.35 -30.95
C LEU A 113 -13.17 -19.23 -29.92
N PRO A 114 -12.51 -19.54 -28.80
CA PRO A 114 -12.07 -18.52 -27.85
C PRO A 114 -11.15 -17.51 -28.55
N GLY A 115 -11.46 -16.22 -28.42
CA GLY A 115 -10.54 -15.16 -28.82
C GLY A 115 -9.45 -15.01 -27.77
N GLY A 116 -8.24 -15.44 -28.08
CA GLY A 116 -7.09 -15.27 -27.19
C GLY A 116 -5.77 -15.44 -27.95
N SER A 117 -4.90 -14.45 -27.85
CA SER A 117 -3.51 -14.56 -28.32
C SER A 117 -2.69 -15.39 -27.34
N TYR A 118 -1.58 -15.96 -27.82
CA TYR A 118 -0.54 -16.52 -26.95
C TYR A 118 -0.17 -15.56 -25.82
N TYR A 119 0.23 -16.11 -24.67
CA TYR A 119 0.88 -15.30 -23.65
C TYR A 119 2.12 -14.62 -24.26
N VAL A 120 2.17 -13.28 -24.14
CA VAL A 120 3.31 -12.48 -24.55
C VAL A 120 3.93 -11.91 -23.28
N ALA A 121 5.12 -12.41 -22.94
CA ALA A 121 5.85 -11.91 -21.77
C ALA A 121 6.31 -10.46 -21.99
N ASP A 122 6.50 -9.73 -20.88
CA ASP A 122 7.17 -8.42 -20.91
C ASP A 122 8.62 -8.57 -21.40
N GLU A 123 9.09 -7.66 -22.27
CA GLU A 123 10.45 -7.70 -22.83
C GLU A 123 11.54 -7.71 -21.74
N ASN A 124 11.33 -7.03 -20.62
CA ASN A 124 12.30 -7.03 -19.53
C ASN A 124 12.35 -8.37 -18.82
N VAL A 125 11.20 -9.05 -18.69
CA VAL A 125 11.13 -10.41 -18.15
C VAL A 125 11.88 -11.36 -19.07
N MET A 126 11.62 -11.30 -20.38
CA MET A 126 12.33 -12.12 -21.37
C MET A 126 13.84 -11.90 -21.30
N ARG A 127 14.30 -10.64 -21.35
CA ARG A 127 15.72 -10.29 -21.27
C ARG A 127 16.38 -10.78 -19.98
N ARG A 128 15.67 -10.65 -18.85
CA ARG A 128 16.17 -11.07 -17.53
C ARG A 128 16.29 -12.59 -17.44
N ILE A 129 15.30 -13.33 -17.93
CA ILE A 129 15.33 -14.80 -17.96
C ILE A 129 16.45 -15.27 -18.89
N SER A 130 16.52 -14.79 -20.14
CA SER A 130 17.54 -15.21 -21.10
C SER A 130 18.97 -14.87 -20.66
N SER A 131 19.16 -13.93 -19.74
CA SER A 131 20.47 -13.56 -19.17
C SER A 131 20.92 -14.44 -18.00
N LEU A 132 20.09 -15.38 -17.53
CA LEU A 132 20.46 -16.29 -16.45
C LEU A 132 21.57 -17.23 -16.92
N LYS A 133 22.56 -17.47 -16.06
CA LYS A 133 23.74 -18.31 -16.38
C LYS A 133 23.31 -19.74 -16.72
N GLU A 134 22.26 -20.23 -16.08
CA GLU A 134 21.64 -21.53 -16.30
C GLU A 134 21.08 -21.70 -17.72
N TYR A 135 20.83 -20.60 -18.43
CA TYR A 135 20.34 -20.57 -19.81
C TYR A 135 21.38 -20.16 -20.84
N GLU A 136 22.64 -20.05 -20.46
CA GLU A 136 23.71 -19.74 -21.40
C GLU A 136 23.78 -20.79 -22.52
N GLY A 137 23.62 -20.34 -23.77
CA GLY A 137 23.59 -21.22 -24.95
C GLY A 137 22.29 -21.99 -25.17
N LEU A 138 21.22 -21.73 -24.40
CA LEU A 138 19.92 -22.37 -24.56
C LEU A 138 18.90 -21.42 -25.20
N GLU A 139 18.06 -21.95 -26.09
CA GLU A 139 16.89 -21.22 -26.59
C GLU A 139 15.80 -21.26 -25.52
N THR A 140 15.37 -20.08 -25.05
CA THR A 140 14.34 -19.94 -24.03
C THR A 140 13.10 -19.24 -24.58
N ARG A 141 11.92 -19.70 -24.17
CA ARG A 141 10.65 -19.03 -24.47
C ARG A 141 9.76 -19.01 -23.24
N VAL A 142 9.36 -17.82 -22.79
CA VAL A 142 8.40 -17.67 -21.69
C VAL A 142 7.01 -17.96 -22.21
N MET A 143 6.36 -18.99 -21.66
CA MET A 143 5.09 -19.53 -22.16
C MET A 143 3.89 -19.10 -21.32
N CYS A 144 4.07 -18.83 -20.03
CA CYS A 144 3.01 -18.44 -19.10
C CYS A 144 3.60 -17.75 -17.85
N GLU A 145 2.86 -16.82 -17.24
CA GLU A 145 3.07 -16.36 -15.86
C GLU A 145 1.95 -16.93 -14.99
N ASP A 146 2.32 -17.65 -13.93
CA ASP A 146 1.35 -18.17 -12.97
C ASP A 146 0.92 -17.10 -11.94
N ARG A 147 -0.20 -17.32 -11.28
CA ARG A 147 -0.76 -16.40 -10.26
C ARG A 147 0.14 -16.19 -9.04
N GLN A 148 1.16 -17.03 -8.83
CA GLN A 148 2.14 -16.87 -7.76
C GLN A 148 3.35 -16.03 -8.21
N GLY A 149 3.39 -15.59 -9.47
CA GLY A 149 4.48 -14.81 -10.06
C GLY A 149 5.66 -15.65 -10.54
N GLY A 150 5.45 -16.97 -10.73
CA GLY A 150 6.41 -17.85 -11.40
C GLY A 150 6.26 -17.79 -12.92
N TYR A 151 7.37 -17.82 -13.64
CA TYR A 151 7.39 -17.87 -15.10
C TYR A 151 7.65 -19.29 -15.57
N TRP A 152 6.78 -19.81 -16.43
CA TRP A 152 6.96 -21.10 -17.09
C TRP A 152 7.74 -20.89 -18.38
N VAL A 153 8.97 -21.40 -18.42
CA VAL A 153 9.94 -21.18 -19.49
C VAL A 153 10.19 -22.50 -20.20
N ARG A 154 9.85 -22.55 -21.48
CA ARG A 154 10.24 -23.67 -22.33
C ARG A 154 11.71 -23.51 -22.71
N THR A 155 12.46 -24.59 -22.55
CA THR A 155 13.81 -24.73 -23.07
C THR A 155 13.84 -25.84 -24.12
N ASN A 156 14.99 -26.05 -24.76
CA ASN A 156 15.22 -27.24 -25.59
C ASN A 156 15.44 -28.52 -24.75
N ARG A 157 15.41 -28.45 -23.42
CA ARG A 157 15.59 -29.59 -22.50
C ARG A 157 14.32 -29.99 -21.74
N GLY A 158 13.27 -29.18 -21.80
CA GLY A 158 12.05 -29.40 -21.02
C GLY A 158 11.40 -28.07 -20.68
N ILE A 159 10.83 -27.99 -19.48
CA ILE A 159 10.22 -26.75 -18.98
C ILE A 159 10.75 -26.44 -17.60
N ASP A 160 11.03 -25.17 -17.38
CA ASP A 160 11.37 -24.66 -16.07
C ASP A 160 10.27 -23.78 -15.52
N ARG A 161 10.12 -23.82 -14.20
CA ARG A 161 9.44 -22.77 -13.45
C ARG A 161 10.48 -21.86 -12.79
N VAL A 162 10.61 -20.64 -13.32
CA VAL A 162 11.53 -19.61 -12.84
C VAL A 162 10.80 -18.65 -11.91
N THR A 163 11.25 -18.55 -10.66
CA THR A 163 10.73 -17.59 -9.69
C THR A 163 11.86 -16.66 -9.24
N PHE A 164 11.63 -15.36 -9.37
CA PHE A 164 12.57 -14.38 -8.84
C PHE A 164 12.25 -14.11 -7.37
N VAL A 165 13.14 -14.55 -6.47
CA VAL A 165 13.02 -14.25 -5.05
C VAL A 165 13.22 -12.76 -4.90
N LYS A 166 12.18 -12.07 -4.41
CA LYS A 166 12.32 -10.68 -4.00
C LYS A 166 13.10 -10.69 -2.70
N GLU A 167 14.28 -10.06 -2.68
CA GLU A 167 14.98 -9.87 -1.42
C GLU A 167 14.02 -9.23 -0.40
N PRO A 168 13.92 -9.79 0.82
CA PRO A 168 13.15 -9.18 1.88
C PRO A 168 13.60 -7.74 2.09
N LEU A 169 12.66 -6.84 2.33
CA LEU A 169 13.01 -5.45 2.61
C LEU A 169 13.94 -5.41 3.83
N LYS A 170 15.08 -4.74 3.66
CA LYS A 170 16.03 -4.49 4.75
C LYS A 170 15.55 -3.29 5.55
N ASN A 171 15.29 -3.51 6.84
CA ASN A 171 14.94 -2.44 7.76
C ASN A 171 16.19 -1.60 8.07
N THR A 172 16.00 -0.30 8.29
CA THR A 172 17.06 0.57 8.80
C THR A 172 16.84 0.79 10.29
N LYS A 173 17.83 0.40 11.09
CA LYS A 173 17.91 0.70 12.52
C LYS A 173 19.07 1.68 12.74
N PHE A 174 18.83 2.75 13.48
CA PHE A 174 19.85 3.80 13.68
C PHE A 174 20.68 3.61 14.94
N SER A 175 20.21 2.81 15.89
CA SER A 175 20.90 2.56 17.15
C SER A 175 20.86 1.10 17.56
N ASN A 176 21.85 0.71 18.37
CA ASN A 176 21.89 -0.61 19.00
C ASN A 176 21.11 -0.65 20.32
N PHE A 177 20.50 0.47 20.73
CA PHE A 177 19.85 0.62 22.03
C PHE A 177 18.35 0.28 21.95
N GLY A 178 18.00 -0.96 22.31
CA GLY A 178 16.62 -1.37 22.46
C GLY A 178 15.78 -1.28 21.17
N GLU A 179 14.47 -1.12 21.34
CA GLU A 179 13.52 -0.98 20.24
C GLU A 179 13.38 0.49 19.80
N GLU A 180 13.42 0.74 18.50
CA GLU A 180 13.22 2.06 17.91
C GLU A 180 11.77 2.20 17.41
N VAL A 181 10.88 2.67 18.28
CA VAL A 181 9.47 2.89 17.91
C VAL A 181 9.31 4.28 17.33
N VAL A 182 9.37 4.39 16.00
CA VAL A 182 9.16 5.65 15.27
C VAL A 182 7.72 6.13 15.44
N ARG A 183 7.57 7.42 15.77
CA ARG A 183 6.28 8.09 15.98
C ARG A 183 5.97 9.15 14.95
N ALA A 184 6.99 9.82 14.42
CA ALA A 184 6.81 10.86 13.42
C ALA A 184 7.89 10.78 12.34
N LEU A 185 7.46 11.04 11.11
CA LEU A 185 8.31 11.21 9.95
C LEU A 185 7.90 12.48 9.22
N HIS A 186 8.87 13.24 8.74
CA HIS A 186 8.62 14.40 7.90
C HIS A 186 9.78 14.65 6.95
N GLN A 187 9.49 14.83 5.66
CA GLN A 187 10.49 15.30 4.71
C GLN A 187 10.37 16.82 4.60
N ASP A 188 11.44 17.53 4.91
CA ASP A 188 11.48 18.98 4.74
C ASP A 188 11.77 19.39 3.29
N ARG A 189 11.62 20.68 2.99
CA ARG A 189 11.84 21.29 1.67
C ARG A 189 13.27 21.15 1.16
N ALA A 190 14.24 20.93 2.05
CA ALA A 190 15.62 20.65 1.67
C ALA A 190 15.85 19.17 1.35
N GLY A 191 14.81 18.33 1.42
CA GLY A 191 14.85 16.91 1.11
C GLY A 191 15.36 16.05 2.27
N ARG A 192 15.60 16.63 3.45
CA ARG A 192 16.03 15.88 4.64
C ARG A 192 14.83 15.22 5.29
N VAL A 193 15.04 14.03 5.86
CA VAL A 193 14.01 13.28 6.57
C VAL A 193 14.24 13.43 8.07
N TRP A 194 13.20 13.92 8.74
CA TRP A 194 13.13 14.04 10.19
C TRP A 194 12.43 12.81 10.76
N ILE A 195 13.06 12.13 11.69
CA ILE A 195 12.59 10.87 12.27
C ILE A 195 12.58 11.01 13.79
N ALA A 196 11.40 10.91 14.39
CA ALA A 196 11.28 10.93 15.85
C ALA A 196 10.78 9.59 16.40
N ASP A 197 11.36 9.16 17.51
CA ASP A 197 11.01 7.89 18.18
C ASP A 197 10.55 8.08 19.63
N LYS A 198 10.05 6.99 20.23
CA LYS A 198 9.65 6.93 21.64
C LYS A 198 10.79 7.06 22.65
N ASN A 199 12.05 6.94 22.21
CA ASN A 199 13.22 7.07 23.06
C ASN A 199 13.63 8.56 23.19
N GLY A 200 12.88 9.48 22.56
CA GLY A 200 13.08 10.92 22.65
C GLY A 200 14.15 11.43 21.69
N PHE A 201 14.58 10.62 20.71
CA PHE A 201 15.47 11.07 19.65
C PHE A 201 14.66 11.73 18.53
N VAL A 202 15.22 12.81 17.99
CA VAL A 202 14.81 13.42 16.72
C VAL A 202 16.03 13.41 15.81
N ARG A 203 16.04 12.48 14.85
CA ARG A 203 17.10 12.30 13.87
C ARG A 203 16.78 13.08 12.60
N ILE A 204 17.82 13.60 11.97
CA ILE A 204 17.74 14.30 10.69
C ILE A 204 18.72 13.60 9.77
N VAL A 205 18.20 13.00 8.71
CA VAL A 205 18.97 12.19 7.76
C VAL A 205 18.76 12.69 6.33
N ASP A 206 19.67 12.36 5.43
CA ASP A 206 19.41 12.56 4.01
C ASP A 206 18.40 11.52 3.47
N ARG A 207 18.00 11.67 2.20
CA ARG A 207 17.02 10.76 1.56
C ARG A 207 17.49 9.31 1.48
N ASN A 208 18.80 9.07 1.52
CA ASN A 208 19.41 7.74 1.51
C ASN A 208 19.58 7.20 2.94
N LEU A 209 19.02 7.88 3.94
CA LEU A 209 19.14 7.58 5.37
C LEU A 209 20.59 7.62 5.90
N GLY A 210 21.48 8.32 5.19
CA GLY A 210 22.84 8.60 5.59
C GLY A 210 22.97 9.89 6.41
N ASN A 211 24.21 10.20 6.81
CA ASN A 211 24.59 11.46 7.47
C ASN A 211 23.71 11.83 8.68
N VAL A 212 23.55 10.90 9.61
CA VAL A 212 22.65 11.06 10.76
C VAL A 212 23.09 12.23 11.64
N ARG A 213 22.18 13.17 11.85
CA ARG A 213 22.29 14.26 12.83
C ARG A 213 21.16 14.15 13.85
N TYR A 214 21.33 14.77 15.00
CA TYR A 214 20.39 14.72 16.12
C TYR A 214 20.03 16.12 16.57
N LEU A 215 18.74 16.35 16.84
CA LEU A 215 18.27 17.57 17.51
C LEU A 215 18.37 17.39 19.03
N SER A 216 19.18 18.21 19.69
CA SER A 216 19.33 18.24 21.15
C SER A 216 18.19 19.00 21.83
N ALA A 217 18.03 18.80 23.14
CA ALA A 217 17.01 19.45 23.96
C ALA A 217 17.04 21.00 23.94
N ASP A 218 18.19 21.60 23.64
CA ASP A 218 18.36 23.05 23.50
C ASP A 218 18.26 23.56 22.05
N GLY A 219 17.90 22.69 21.11
CA GLY A 219 17.63 23.04 19.72
C GLY A 219 18.84 23.02 18.79
N ARG A 220 20.01 22.55 19.23
CA ARG A 220 21.17 22.38 18.36
C ARG A 220 21.06 21.10 17.54
N ILE A 221 21.63 21.12 16.34
CA ILE A 221 21.74 19.93 15.47
C ILE A 221 23.18 19.44 15.52
N THR A 222 23.40 18.24 16.06
CA THR A 222 24.74 17.69 16.32
C THR A 222 24.96 16.38 15.56
N PRO A 223 26.21 16.05 15.17
CA PRO A 223 26.54 14.71 14.66
C PRO A 223 26.56 13.65 15.77
N ALA A 224 26.94 14.05 17.00
CA ALA A 224 26.87 13.17 18.15
C ALA A 224 25.41 12.93 18.55
N ALA A 225 25.11 11.69 18.97
CA ALA A 225 23.80 11.30 19.45
C ALA A 225 23.36 12.22 20.61
N ALA A 226 22.25 12.92 20.41
CA ALA A 226 21.66 13.83 21.39
C ALA A 226 20.17 13.56 21.51
N VAL A 227 19.69 13.51 22.75
CA VAL A 227 18.28 13.28 23.06
C VAL A 227 17.56 14.63 23.08
N PHE A 228 16.45 14.73 22.37
CA PHE A 228 15.58 15.91 22.40
C PHE A 228 14.80 16.00 23.73
N GLY A 229 14.53 14.83 24.35
CA GLY A 229 13.96 14.73 25.69
C GLY A 229 12.43 14.72 25.71
N HIS A 230 11.78 14.74 24.55
CA HIS A 230 10.33 14.70 24.41
C HIS A 230 9.89 13.74 23.31
N ASN A 231 8.79 13.04 23.54
CA ASN A 231 8.19 12.17 22.53
C ASN A 231 7.46 13.01 21.50
N VAL A 232 8.03 13.14 20.31
CA VAL A 232 7.44 13.86 19.18
C VAL A 232 6.50 12.93 18.41
N TYR A 233 5.25 13.35 18.26
CA TYR A 233 4.18 12.60 17.58
C TYR A 233 3.84 13.15 16.19
N CYS A 234 4.19 14.41 15.92
CA CYS A 234 4.06 14.99 14.59
C CYS A 234 5.11 16.07 14.34
N ILE A 235 5.54 16.19 13.09
CA ILE A 235 6.53 17.16 12.63
C ILE A 235 5.94 17.86 11.40
N TYR A 236 6.06 19.18 11.34
CA TYR A 236 5.54 19.97 10.23
C TYR A 236 6.45 21.17 9.91
N GLU A 237 6.85 21.32 8.65
CA GLU A 237 7.48 22.54 8.15
C GLU A 237 6.42 23.52 7.63
N ASP A 238 6.35 24.72 8.22
CA ASP A 238 5.44 25.76 7.77
C ASP A 238 5.92 26.50 6.52
N ARG A 239 5.08 27.38 5.94
CA ARG A 239 5.47 28.14 4.75
C ARG A 239 6.70 29.03 4.90
N HIS A 240 7.02 29.41 6.13
CA HIS A 240 8.16 30.26 6.49
C HIS A 240 9.44 29.44 6.75
N GLY A 241 9.39 28.10 6.59
CA GLY A 241 10.54 27.22 6.77
C GLY A 241 10.89 26.96 8.24
N GLN A 242 9.95 27.18 9.15
CA GLN A 242 10.08 26.82 10.57
C GLN A 242 9.61 25.38 10.77
N ILE A 243 10.31 24.64 11.62
CA ILE A 243 9.94 23.26 11.94
C ILE A 243 9.17 23.24 13.25
N TRP A 244 7.94 22.76 13.21
CA TRP A 244 7.08 22.59 14.37
C TRP A 244 7.11 21.11 14.80
N LEU A 245 7.26 20.89 16.10
CA LEU A 245 7.30 19.55 16.71
C LEU A 245 6.16 19.45 17.73
N GLY A 246 5.16 18.63 17.41
CA GLY A 246 4.08 18.30 18.33
C GLY A 246 4.49 17.13 19.22
N THR A 247 4.39 17.30 20.54
CA THR A 247 4.84 16.30 21.51
C THR A 247 3.73 15.85 22.45
N LYS A 248 3.98 14.76 23.18
CA LYS A 248 3.14 14.31 24.29
C LYS A 248 4.00 13.81 25.46
N PRO A 249 3.86 14.35 26.69
CA PRO A 249 3.03 15.50 27.09
C PRO A 249 3.80 16.84 27.03
N GLY A 250 4.82 16.98 26.17
CA GLY A 250 5.77 18.10 26.23
C GLY A 250 5.25 19.45 25.72
N GLY A 251 4.06 19.48 25.08
CA GLY A 251 3.53 20.66 24.40
C GLY A 251 3.95 20.75 22.94
N LEU A 252 4.02 21.97 22.43
CA LEU A 252 4.43 22.29 21.07
C LEU A 252 5.78 22.97 21.09
N PHE A 253 6.69 22.57 20.20
CA PHE A 253 7.96 23.24 19.98
C PHE A 253 8.02 23.83 18.59
N ARG A 254 8.72 24.95 18.46
CA ARG A 254 8.96 25.64 17.19
C ARG A 254 10.45 25.91 17.04
N LEU A 255 11.03 25.36 16.00
CA LEU A 255 12.41 25.54 15.63
C LEU A 255 12.47 26.59 14.52
N ARG A 256 12.95 27.79 14.88
CA ARG A 256 13.11 28.92 13.97
C ARG A 256 14.53 29.02 13.45
N ARG A 257 14.70 29.36 12.18
CA ARG A 257 16.02 29.68 11.63
C ARG A 257 16.51 31.02 12.20
N LYS A 258 17.73 31.06 12.73
CA LYS A 258 18.42 32.30 13.12
C LYS A 258 19.89 32.22 12.70
N GLY A 259 20.25 32.96 11.65
CA GLY A 259 21.56 32.85 11.01
C GLY A 259 21.79 31.44 10.45
N GLN A 260 22.95 30.84 10.76
CA GLN A 260 23.27 29.46 10.42
C GLN A 260 22.70 28.42 11.41
N GLY A 261 22.06 28.87 12.49
CA GLY A 261 21.56 28.03 13.57
C GLY A 261 20.05 28.04 13.71
N TRP A 262 19.59 27.49 14.83
CA TRP A 262 18.18 27.39 15.19
C TRP A 262 17.92 27.96 16.57
N VAL A 263 16.72 28.50 16.76
CA VAL A 263 16.18 28.90 18.06
C VAL A 263 14.95 28.04 18.34
N LEU A 264 14.90 27.47 19.54
CA LEU A 264 13.82 26.60 19.97
C LEU A 264 12.89 27.35 20.92
N ASP A 265 11.65 27.55 20.50
CA ASP A 265 10.58 28.04 21.36
C ASP A 265 9.71 26.87 21.84
N ARG A 266 9.19 26.96 23.07
CA ARG A 266 8.29 25.95 23.65
C ARG A 266 6.99 26.59 24.12
N TYR A 267 5.87 25.95 23.76
CA TYR A 267 4.52 26.36 24.14
C TYR A 267 3.84 25.25 24.95
N VAL A 268 3.39 25.60 26.16
CA VAL A 268 2.80 24.68 27.13
C VAL A 268 1.50 25.28 27.68
N SER A 269 0.48 24.43 27.82
CA SER A 269 -0.80 24.73 28.47
C SER A 269 -0.62 24.97 29.96
N GLY A 270 -1.50 25.79 30.54
CA GLY A 270 -1.45 26.20 31.94
C GLY A 270 -0.71 27.51 32.20
N SER A 271 -0.09 28.12 31.19
CA SER A 271 0.28 29.53 31.28
C SER A 271 -1.00 30.37 31.38
N ARG A 272 -1.09 31.33 32.31
CA ARG A 272 -2.25 32.24 32.49
C ARG A 272 -2.50 33.18 31.28
N LYS A 273 -2.02 32.83 30.08
CA LYS A 273 -2.08 33.64 28.87
C LYS A 273 -3.40 33.38 28.15
N PRO A 274 -4.19 34.43 27.82
CA PRO A 274 -5.49 34.26 27.15
C PRO A 274 -5.40 33.65 25.73
N PHE A 275 -4.23 33.70 25.10
CA PHE A 275 -3.96 33.17 23.76
C PHE A 275 -2.82 32.14 23.76
N GLY A 276 -2.81 31.22 24.73
CA GLY A 276 -1.90 30.08 24.79
C GLY A 276 -2.49 28.79 24.23
N ILE A 277 -1.64 27.79 23.95
CA ILE A 277 -2.09 26.43 23.63
C ILE A 277 -2.86 25.85 24.83
N ASN A 278 -4.00 25.20 24.59
CA ASN A 278 -4.83 24.67 25.67
C ASN A 278 -4.54 23.21 26.05
N CYS A 279 -3.71 22.48 25.30
CA CYS A 279 -3.38 21.08 25.56
C CYS A 279 -1.94 20.73 25.17
N ASN A 280 -1.29 19.91 25.98
CA ASN A 280 0.12 19.51 25.79
C ASN A 280 0.32 18.22 25.01
N SER A 281 -0.76 17.61 24.53
CA SER A 281 -0.72 16.39 23.73
C SER A 281 -1.04 16.74 22.28
N VAL A 282 -0.01 17.06 21.49
CA VAL A 282 -0.14 17.52 20.11
C VAL A 282 0.10 16.34 19.16
N TYR A 283 -0.84 16.12 18.23
CA TYR A 283 -0.88 14.93 17.37
C TYR A 283 -0.94 15.21 15.88
N ALA A 284 -1.44 16.39 15.48
CA ALA A 284 -1.59 16.72 14.07
C ALA A 284 -1.33 18.19 13.83
N MET A 285 -0.78 18.49 12.66
CA MET A 285 -0.59 19.86 12.19
C MET A 285 -0.95 19.95 10.71
N ALA A 286 -1.56 21.05 10.31
CA ALA A 286 -1.84 21.36 8.91
C ALA A 286 -1.90 22.86 8.71
N GLU A 287 -1.35 23.35 7.62
CA GLU A 287 -1.40 24.77 7.28
C GLU A 287 -2.53 25.07 6.29
N ASP A 288 -3.27 26.15 6.51
CA ASP A 288 -4.30 26.60 5.57
C ASP A 288 -3.77 27.60 4.53
N ARG A 289 -4.56 27.90 3.51
CA ARG A 289 -4.16 28.83 2.43
C ARG A 289 -3.89 30.26 2.91
N TYR A 290 -4.43 30.65 4.07
CA TYR A 290 -4.24 31.98 4.66
C TYR A 290 -2.98 32.09 5.51
N GLY A 291 -2.18 31.02 5.62
CA GLY A 291 -0.93 31.02 6.38
C GLY A 291 -1.12 30.72 7.87
N ARG A 292 -2.31 30.25 8.28
CA ARG A 292 -2.54 29.86 9.67
C ARG A 292 -2.17 28.40 9.85
N LEU A 293 -1.51 28.10 10.97
CA LEU A 293 -1.18 26.73 11.35
C LEU A 293 -2.27 26.16 12.26
N TRP A 294 -2.90 25.08 11.82
CA TRP A 294 -3.88 24.33 12.58
C TRP A 294 -3.21 23.20 13.33
N ILE A 295 -3.54 23.05 14.61
CA ILE A 295 -2.92 22.11 15.53
C ILE A 295 -4.02 21.26 16.15
N GLY A 296 -3.98 19.96 15.88
CA GLY A 296 -4.83 18.96 16.49
C GLY A 296 -4.21 18.44 17.79
N THR A 297 -4.95 18.56 18.88
CA THR A 297 -4.54 18.05 20.19
C THR A 297 -5.45 16.93 20.68
N TYR A 298 -4.95 16.10 21.58
CA TYR A 298 -5.72 15.05 22.23
C TYR A 298 -6.16 15.49 23.63
N GLY A 299 -7.34 16.12 23.69
CA GLY A 299 -7.96 16.65 24.91
C GLY A 299 -8.37 18.12 24.79
N GLY A 300 -7.66 18.91 23.98
CA GLY A 300 -7.93 20.34 23.78
C GLY A 300 -8.71 20.69 22.50
N GLY A 301 -8.88 19.74 21.57
CA GLY A 301 -9.43 19.99 20.25
C GLY A 301 -8.44 20.68 19.32
N LEU A 302 -8.92 21.63 18.53
CA LEU A 302 -8.09 22.44 17.63
C LEU A 302 -7.53 23.68 18.32
N ASN A 303 -6.25 23.95 18.05
CA ASN A 303 -5.63 25.26 18.24
C ASN A 303 -5.25 25.83 16.86
N VAL A 304 -5.38 27.13 16.67
CA VAL A 304 -5.00 27.84 15.43
C VAL A 304 -3.96 28.89 15.77
N VAL A 305 -2.82 28.84 15.11
CA VAL A 305 -1.80 29.88 15.15
C VAL A 305 -2.06 30.84 14.01
N GLU A 306 -2.49 32.06 14.31
CA GLU A 306 -2.88 33.04 13.29
C GLU A 306 -1.69 33.56 12.48
N ARG A 307 -0.54 33.73 13.14
CA ARG A 307 0.73 34.21 12.56
C ARG A 307 1.88 33.34 13.07
N PRO A 308 2.14 32.18 12.42
CA PRO A 308 3.20 31.25 12.82
C PRO A 308 4.61 31.87 12.87
N GLU A 309 4.84 32.94 12.11
CA GLU A 309 6.09 33.70 12.00
C GLU A 309 6.32 34.72 13.12
N ALA A 310 5.28 35.11 13.86
CA ALA A 310 5.42 36.09 14.93
C ALA A 310 6.30 35.56 16.07
N ASP A 311 7.11 36.41 16.71
CA ASP A 311 7.93 36.00 17.87
C ASP A 311 7.07 35.40 18.99
N MET A 312 5.92 36.03 19.27
CA MET A 312 4.92 35.57 20.24
C MET A 312 3.60 35.23 19.54
N PRO A 313 3.46 34.01 18.98
CA PRO A 313 2.26 33.61 18.27
C PRO A 313 1.05 33.53 19.20
N ARG A 314 -0.11 33.93 18.70
CA ARG A 314 -1.40 33.80 19.38
C ARG A 314 -2.06 32.48 19.01
N PHE A 315 -2.50 31.74 20.02
CA PHE A 315 -3.22 30.47 19.86
C PHE A 315 -4.72 30.69 20.09
N ILE A 316 -5.50 30.38 19.06
CA ILE A 316 -6.96 30.43 19.08
C ILE A 316 -7.51 29.01 19.28
N ASN A 317 -8.38 28.81 20.27
CA ASN A 317 -8.97 27.52 20.60
C ASN A 317 -10.36 27.70 21.24
N LYS A 318 -10.96 26.59 21.66
CA LYS A 318 -12.31 26.55 22.23
C LYS A 318 -12.49 27.40 23.49
N ASP A 319 -11.40 27.66 24.21
CA ASP A 319 -11.41 28.41 25.46
C ASP A 319 -11.28 29.93 25.23
N ASN A 320 -11.18 30.36 23.96
CA ASN A 320 -11.22 31.77 23.56
C ASN A 320 -12.11 32.04 22.32
N VAL A 321 -11.55 32.33 21.16
CA VAL A 321 -12.29 32.80 19.97
C VAL A 321 -13.04 31.66 19.26
N LEU A 322 -12.63 30.40 19.42
CA LEU A 322 -13.30 29.25 18.81
C LEU A 322 -14.37 28.65 19.74
N SER A 323 -15.10 29.47 20.48
CA SER A 323 -16.08 29.03 21.50
C SER A 323 -17.18 28.10 20.98
N GLY A 324 -17.48 28.14 19.67
CA GLY A 324 -18.41 27.23 18.99
C GLY A 324 -17.83 25.85 18.64
N TYR A 325 -16.61 25.52 19.09
CA TYR A 325 -15.97 24.24 18.78
C TYR A 325 -16.76 23.04 19.33
N PRO A 326 -17.00 21.97 18.55
CA PRO A 326 -17.80 20.84 19.00
C PRO A 326 -17.15 20.09 20.17
N ARG A 327 -17.93 19.90 21.26
CA ARG A 327 -17.49 19.18 22.48
C ARG A 327 -17.05 17.74 22.22
N GLY A 328 -17.54 17.11 21.15
CA GLY A 328 -17.14 15.76 20.76
C GLY A 328 -15.77 15.68 20.08
N ALA A 329 -15.26 16.77 19.51
CA ALA A 329 -14.04 16.76 18.67
C ALA A 329 -12.75 17.05 19.45
N LEU A 330 -12.70 16.77 20.76
CA LEU A 330 -11.54 17.14 21.59
C LEU A 330 -10.29 16.28 21.33
N LYS A 331 -10.45 15.08 20.80
CA LYS A 331 -9.38 14.11 20.53
C LYS A 331 -9.04 14.10 19.05
N VAL A 332 -8.30 15.09 18.57
CA VAL A 332 -7.92 15.21 17.16
C VAL A 332 -6.64 14.40 16.91
N ARG A 333 -6.71 13.40 16.01
CA ARG A 333 -5.60 12.49 15.67
C ARG A 333 -4.90 12.89 14.37
N CYS A 334 -5.64 13.38 13.38
CA CYS A 334 -5.10 13.78 12.08
C CYS A 334 -5.87 14.96 11.47
N LEU A 335 -5.19 15.72 10.60
CA LEU A 335 -5.75 16.87 9.88
C LEU A 335 -5.41 16.77 8.39
N MET A 336 -6.34 17.17 7.54
CA MET A 336 -6.11 17.30 6.09
C MET A 336 -6.80 18.54 5.56
N MET A 337 -6.07 19.35 4.80
CA MET A 337 -6.62 20.48 4.03
C MET A 337 -6.85 20.06 2.57
N THR A 338 -8.08 20.22 2.09
CA THR A 338 -8.39 20.04 0.67
C THR A 338 -8.07 21.31 -0.12
N ARG A 339 -7.87 21.16 -1.44
CA ARG A 339 -7.69 22.32 -2.35
C ARG A 339 -8.90 23.26 -2.37
N SER A 340 -10.09 22.74 -2.10
CA SER A 340 -11.33 23.51 -2.03
C SER A 340 -11.47 24.39 -0.77
N GLY A 341 -10.57 24.22 0.22
CA GLY A 341 -10.65 24.92 1.50
C GLY A 341 -11.43 24.16 2.58
N VAL A 342 -11.97 22.97 2.30
CA VAL A 342 -12.51 22.10 3.35
C VAL A 342 -11.36 21.48 4.14
N MET A 343 -11.38 21.66 5.46
CA MET A 343 -10.55 20.95 6.43
C MET A 343 -11.29 19.69 6.89
N LEU A 344 -10.58 18.57 6.92
CA LEU A 344 -11.02 17.34 7.55
C LEU A 344 -10.20 17.12 8.83
N ALA A 345 -10.88 16.80 9.92
CA ALA A 345 -10.28 16.45 11.20
C ALA A 345 -10.74 15.05 11.62
N GLY A 346 -9.80 14.11 11.59
CA GLY A 346 -10.01 12.78 12.13
C GLY A 346 -9.91 12.82 13.65
N THR A 347 -10.94 12.32 14.34
CA THR A 347 -11.01 12.34 15.80
C THR A 347 -11.35 10.96 16.36
N GLY A 348 -11.21 10.81 17.68
CA GLY A 348 -11.70 9.62 18.39
C GLY A 348 -13.23 9.49 18.46
N SER A 349 -14.01 10.40 17.88
CA SER A 349 -15.49 10.40 17.94
C SER A 349 -16.16 10.60 16.58
N GLY A 350 -15.40 10.36 15.50
CA GLY A 350 -15.84 10.47 14.11
C GLY A 350 -14.96 11.41 13.28
N LEU A 351 -15.39 11.61 12.04
CA LEU A 351 -14.80 12.55 11.10
C LEU A 351 -15.53 13.89 11.17
N TYR A 352 -14.81 14.96 11.45
CA TYR A 352 -15.34 16.32 11.39
C TYR A 352 -14.83 17.03 10.15
N THR A 353 -15.70 17.83 9.51
CA THR A 353 -15.33 18.69 8.39
C THR A 353 -15.72 20.14 8.67
N CYS A 354 -14.98 21.08 8.09
CA CYS A 354 -15.23 22.50 8.25
C CYS A 354 -14.70 23.27 7.04
N MET A 355 -15.40 24.35 6.64
CA MET A 355 -14.95 25.22 5.56
C MET A 355 -13.99 26.28 6.08
N ILE A 356 -12.82 26.40 5.45
CA ILE A 356 -11.82 27.43 5.73
C ILE A 356 -11.82 28.47 4.59
N ASP A 357 -12.73 29.44 4.71
CA ASP A 357 -13.01 30.47 3.70
C ASP A 357 -12.61 31.89 4.12
N GLY A 358 -11.78 32.02 5.15
CA GLY A 358 -11.25 33.31 5.62
C GLY A 358 -12.22 34.09 6.51
N LYS A 359 -13.44 33.58 6.72
CA LYS A 359 -14.37 34.15 7.70
C LYS A 359 -13.78 34.10 9.12
N PRO A 360 -14.25 34.97 10.04
CA PRO A 360 -13.82 34.95 11.43
C PRO A 360 -13.94 33.56 12.06
N LEU A 361 -12.92 33.13 12.81
CA LEU A 361 -12.85 31.78 13.39
C LEU A 361 -14.05 31.43 14.28
N ARG A 362 -14.62 32.42 14.99
CA ARG A 362 -15.86 32.26 15.78
C ARG A 362 -17.09 31.83 14.99
N ARG A 363 -17.08 31.96 13.65
CA ARG A 363 -18.19 31.63 12.75
C ARG A 363 -18.02 30.26 12.07
N LEU A 364 -16.96 29.52 12.38
CA LEU A 364 -16.75 28.20 11.80
C LEU A 364 -17.89 27.26 12.18
N LYS A 365 -18.36 26.51 11.19
CA LYS A 365 -19.34 25.43 11.35
C LYS A 365 -18.65 24.10 11.13
N PHE A 366 -19.00 23.13 11.94
CA PHE A 366 -18.44 21.78 11.87
C PHE A 366 -19.56 20.80 11.55
N TRP A 367 -19.29 19.89 10.61
CA TRP A 367 -20.17 18.77 10.28
C TRP A 367 -19.53 17.48 10.78
N ARG A 368 -20.33 16.62 11.40
CA ARG A 368 -19.87 15.39 12.05
C ARG A 368 -20.41 14.19 11.31
N ASN A 369 -19.53 13.25 10.99
CA ASN A 369 -19.86 11.96 10.40
C ASN A 369 -19.36 10.83 11.31
N VAL A 370 -20.24 9.90 11.62
CA VAL A 370 -20.01 8.80 12.57
C VAL A 370 -20.50 7.49 11.98
N ARG A 371 -20.12 6.39 12.63
CA ARG A 371 -20.69 5.07 12.39
C ARG A 371 -22.17 5.05 12.74
N ASN A 372 -22.96 4.62 11.77
CA ASN A 372 -24.34 4.21 11.95
C ASN A 372 -24.45 2.71 11.66
N PRO A 373 -24.72 1.86 12.66
CA PRO A 373 -24.85 0.40 12.47
C PRO A 373 -25.92 0.00 11.44
N HIS A 374 -26.91 0.86 11.19
CA HIS A 374 -28.01 0.60 10.27
C HIS A 374 -27.77 1.17 8.86
N ASP A 375 -26.66 1.87 8.63
CA ASP A 375 -26.28 2.40 7.31
C ASP A 375 -24.87 1.91 6.94
N PRO A 376 -24.75 0.92 6.03
CA PRO A 376 -23.45 0.42 5.59
C PRO A 376 -22.65 1.43 4.78
N SER A 377 -23.25 2.55 4.38
CA SER A 377 -22.57 3.69 3.74
C SER A 377 -22.17 4.81 4.71
N SER A 378 -22.34 4.60 6.02
CA SER A 378 -21.76 5.46 7.04
C SER A 378 -20.28 5.11 7.31
N LEU A 379 -19.60 5.88 8.16
CA LEU A 379 -18.21 5.61 8.53
C LEU A 379 -18.13 4.25 9.25
N SER A 380 -17.19 3.37 8.88
CA SER A 380 -17.15 2.01 9.46
C SER A 380 -16.81 1.98 10.95
N ASN A 381 -16.05 2.96 11.46
CA ASN A 381 -15.71 3.11 12.88
C ASN A 381 -15.42 4.58 13.23
N ASN A 382 -15.77 5.01 14.44
CA ASN A 382 -15.64 6.40 14.90
C ASN A 382 -14.21 6.82 15.20
N GLU A 383 -13.31 5.89 15.51
CA GLU A 383 -11.93 6.23 15.82
C GLU A 383 -11.12 6.38 14.53
N VAL A 384 -11.05 7.63 14.04
CA VAL A 384 -10.33 7.98 12.82
C VAL A 384 -8.85 8.19 13.13
N MET A 385 -8.00 7.40 12.49
CA MET A 385 -6.56 7.36 12.76
C MET A 385 -5.77 8.21 11.78
N ALA A 386 -6.06 8.08 10.48
CA ALA A 386 -5.33 8.79 9.43
C ALA A 386 -6.22 9.13 8.24
N LEU A 387 -5.77 10.13 7.48
CA LEU A 387 -6.41 10.60 6.25
C LEU A 387 -5.36 10.59 5.13
N ALA A 388 -5.71 10.05 3.96
CA ALA A 388 -4.88 10.18 2.76
C ALA A 388 -5.73 10.58 1.55
N ARG A 389 -5.08 11.27 0.61
CA ARG A 389 -5.66 11.65 -0.67
C ARG A 389 -4.82 11.04 -1.78
N ASP A 390 -5.44 10.28 -2.66
CA ASP A 390 -4.74 9.72 -3.81
C ASP A 390 -4.49 10.78 -4.90
N SER A 391 -3.80 10.37 -5.98
CA SER A 391 -3.45 11.27 -7.09
C SER A 391 -4.66 11.82 -7.87
N ARG A 392 -5.81 11.12 -7.84
CA ARG A 392 -7.09 11.58 -8.42
C ARG A 392 -7.90 12.46 -7.47
N GLY A 393 -7.40 12.73 -6.27
CA GLY A 393 -8.08 13.58 -5.30
C GLY A 393 -9.14 12.87 -4.46
N ARG A 394 -9.27 11.54 -4.55
CA ARG A 394 -10.18 10.76 -3.72
C ARG A 394 -9.60 10.66 -2.31
N ILE A 395 -10.46 10.76 -1.31
CA ILE A 395 -10.05 10.83 0.11
C ILE A 395 -10.39 9.51 0.80
N TYR A 396 -9.43 9.01 1.56
CA TYR A 396 -9.51 7.78 2.33
C TYR A 396 -9.30 8.06 3.81
N VAL A 397 -10.01 7.32 4.65
CA VAL A 397 -10.09 7.47 6.10
C VAL A 397 -9.76 6.13 6.73
N ALA A 398 -8.59 6.02 7.36
CA ALA A 398 -8.23 4.84 8.15
C ALA A 398 -8.88 4.93 9.53
N THR A 399 -9.37 3.80 10.01
CA THR A 399 -10.05 3.70 11.30
C THR A 399 -9.49 2.56 12.14
N TYR A 400 -9.57 2.72 13.45
CA TYR A 400 -9.16 1.69 14.41
C TYR A 400 -10.27 0.64 14.56
N GLY A 401 -10.17 -0.48 13.82
CA GLY A 401 -11.10 -1.60 13.88
C GLY A 401 -12.27 -1.54 12.89
N GLY A 402 -12.22 -0.63 11.89
CA GLY A 402 -13.21 -0.53 10.81
C GLY A 402 -12.59 -0.58 9.41
N GLY A 403 -11.29 -0.84 9.31
CA GLY A 403 -10.55 -0.81 8.05
C GLY A 403 -10.36 0.60 7.49
N THR A 404 -10.35 0.70 6.16
CA THR A 404 -10.18 1.96 5.42
C THR A 404 -11.44 2.33 4.68
N ASN A 405 -11.89 3.57 4.82
CA ASN A 405 -13.11 4.07 4.19
C ASN A 405 -12.77 5.03 3.06
N LYS A 406 -13.35 4.85 1.88
CA LYS A 406 -13.31 5.82 0.78
C LYS A 406 -14.51 6.75 0.87
N ILE A 407 -14.29 8.07 0.85
CA ILE A 407 -15.38 9.05 0.78
C ILE A 407 -15.99 9.02 -0.64
N LEU A 408 -17.31 8.87 -0.71
CA LEU A 408 -18.10 8.84 -1.95
C LEU A 408 -18.80 10.18 -2.23
N SER A 409 -19.17 10.92 -1.18
CA SER A 409 -19.86 12.21 -1.35
C SER A 409 -18.93 13.28 -1.92
N ARG A 410 -19.42 14.04 -2.90
CA ARG A 410 -18.73 15.24 -3.43
C ARG A 410 -18.79 16.42 -2.44
N ASN A 411 -19.95 16.61 -1.78
CA ASN A 411 -20.09 17.62 -0.75
C ASN A 411 -19.58 17.07 0.59
N LEU A 412 -18.47 17.64 1.08
CA LEU A 412 -17.86 17.27 2.34
C LEU A 412 -18.41 18.05 3.55
N LEU A 413 -19.25 19.06 3.35
CA LEU A 413 -19.86 19.87 4.42
C LEU A 413 -21.27 19.35 4.72
N SER A 414 -21.35 18.11 5.19
CA SER A 414 -22.60 17.41 5.49
C SER A 414 -22.40 16.45 6.67
N ASN A 415 -23.47 16.22 7.45
CA ASN A 415 -23.50 15.17 8.49
C ASN A 415 -23.81 13.77 7.92
N ASN A 416 -24.03 13.68 6.61
CA ASN A 416 -24.40 12.46 5.88
C ASN A 416 -23.44 12.23 4.69
N ILE A 417 -22.13 12.34 4.93
CA ILE A 417 -21.11 11.89 3.97
C ILE A 417 -21.24 10.37 3.82
N ARG A 418 -21.24 9.89 2.57
CA ARG A 418 -21.28 8.46 2.26
C ARG A 418 -19.87 7.92 2.10
N PHE A 419 -19.68 6.69 2.57
CA PHE A 419 -18.42 5.97 2.59
C PHE A 419 -18.56 4.60 1.93
N LYS A 420 -17.49 4.10 1.32
CA LYS A 420 -17.29 2.68 1.02
C LYS A 420 -16.21 2.15 1.95
N ALA A 421 -16.55 1.25 2.85
CA ALA A 421 -15.59 0.58 3.71
C ALA A 421 -14.86 -0.54 2.94
N TYR A 422 -13.57 -0.66 3.21
CA TYR A 422 -12.75 -1.79 2.84
C TYR A 422 -12.21 -2.39 4.13
N THR A 423 -12.48 -3.67 4.34
CA THR A 423 -12.09 -4.45 5.52
C THR A 423 -11.26 -5.66 5.09
N THR A 424 -10.94 -6.53 6.04
CA THR A 424 -10.41 -7.88 5.80
C THR A 424 -11.25 -8.68 4.79
N ALA A 425 -12.57 -8.47 4.76
CA ALA A 425 -13.46 -9.08 3.77
C ALA A 425 -13.23 -8.59 2.32
N GLN A 426 -12.55 -7.46 2.14
CA GLN A 426 -12.12 -6.94 0.83
C GLN A 426 -10.61 -7.13 0.57
N GLY A 427 -9.91 -7.84 1.46
CA GLY A 427 -8.51 -8.19 1.27
C GLY A 427 -7.49 -7.34 2.04
N LEU A 428 -7.92 -6.47 2.96
CA LEU A 428 -6.96 -5.80 3.86
C LEU A 428 -6.28 -6.81 4.79
N ALA A 429 -5.01 -6.55 5.14
CA ALA A 429 -4.27 -7.33 6.12
C ALA A 429 -4.90 -7.33 7.53
N SER A 430 -5.55 -6.23 7.92
CA SER A 430 -6.25 -6.06 9.20
C SER A 430 -7.25 -4.91 9.10
N ASP A 431 -8.24 -4.92 10.00
CA ASP A 431 -9.23 -3.84 10.15
C ASP A 431 -8.76 -2.73 11.09
N VAL A 432 -7.61 -2.91 11.75
CA VAL A 432 -6.99 -1.91 12.61
C VAL A 432 -5.95 -1.13 11.80
N ASN A 433 -6.40 -0.08 11.13
CA ASN A 433 -5.55 0.75 10.26
C ASN A 433 -5.13 2.03 10.97
N VAL A 434 -3.81 2.20 11.12
CA VAL A 434 -3.22 3.27 11.93
C VAL A 434 -2.65 4.42 11.10
N SER A 435 -2.30 4.18 9.84
CA SER A 435 -1.70 5.19 8.97
C SER A 435 -1.98 4.96 7.49
N LEU A 436 -2.00 6.05 6.73
CA LEU A 436 -2.19 6.03 5.28
C LEU A 436 -1.15 6.95 4.64
N ALA A 437 -0.51 6.50 3.57
CA ALA A 437 0.37 7.33 2.76
C ALA A 437 0.06 7.15 1.27
N ALA A 438 -0.05 8.26 0.55
CA ALA A 438 -0.24 8.20 -0.89
C ALA A 438 1.04 7.78 -1.59
N TRP A 439 0.93 6.85 -2.54
CA TRP A 439 2.04 6.39 -3.37
C TRP A 439 1.80 6.77 -4.83
N ARG A 440 2.86 6.62 -5.66
CA ARG A 440 2.83 6.93 -7.08
C ARG A 440 1.61 6.33 -7.78
N GLY A 441 0.97 7.12 -8.64
CA GLY A 441 -0.24 6.72 -9.36
C GLY A 441 -1.46 6.61 -8.45
N ASP A 442 -2.31 5.63 -8.70
CA ASP A 442 -3.55 5.38 -7.95
C ASP A 442 -3.34 4.39 -6.79
N LYS A 443 -2.24 4.55 -6.04
CA LYS A 443 -1.88 3.59 -4.98
C LYS A 443 -1.77 4.27 -3.61
N LEU A 444 -2.12 3.53 -2.57
CA LEU A 444 -1.98 3.95 -1.18
C LEU A 444 -1.26 2.86 -0.38
N TRP A 445 -0.33 3.26 0.46
CA TRP A 445 0.16 2.43 1.54
C TRP A 445 -0.77 2.55 2.74
N ILE A 446 -1.14 1.41 3.31
CA ILE A 446 -1.96 1.31 4.50
C ILE A 446 -1.14 0.56 5.55
N VAL A 447 -0.92 1.20 6.69
CA VAL A 447 -0.29 0.57 7.84
C VAL A 447 -1.37 0.06 8.76
N SER A 448 -1.27 -1.21 9.10
CA SER A 448 -2.16 -1.88 10.06
C SER A 448 -1.35 -2.57 11.15
N GLU A 449 -2.01 -3.03 12.22
CA GLU A 449 -1.33 -3.80 13.28
C GLU A 449 -0.77 -5.14 12.79
N ALA A 450 -1.32 -5.71 11.70
CA ALA A 450 -0.90 -7.01 11.17
C ALA A 450 0.18 -6.93 10.07
N GLY A 451 0.35 -5.76 9.45
CA GLY A 451 1.27 -5.59 8.33
C GLY A 451 1.01 -4.35 7.48
N LEU A 452 1.71 -4.27 6.36
CA LEU A 452 1.60 -3.19 5.39
C LEU A 452 0.75 -3.66 4.21
N THR A 453 -0.20 -2.87 3.75
CA THR A 453 -1.00 -3.17 2.55
C THR A 453 -0.74 -2.12 1.46
N LEU A 454 -0.39 -2.55 0.25
CA LEU A 454 -0.42 -1.70 -0.94
C LEU A 454 -1.80 -1.81 -1.59
N PHE A 455 -2.56 -0.73 -1.56
CA PHE A 455 -3.91 -0.65 -2.11
C PHE A 455 -3.90 0.07 -3.46
N ASP A 456 -4.21 -0.65 -4.53
CA ASP A 456 -4.53 -0.08 -5.84
C ASP A 456 -5.99 0.40 -5.84
N THR A 457 -6.13 1.71 -5.67
CA THR A 457 -7.42 2.38 -5.54
C THR A 457 -8.21 2.49 -6.84
N ASN A 458 -7.64 2.12 -7.99
CA ASN A 458 -8.35 2.10 -9.27
C ASN A 458 -8.96 0.72 -9.53
N ARG A 459 -8.22 -0.34 -9.21
CA ARG A 459 -8.65 -1.73 -9.42
C ARG A 459 -9.34 -2.34 -8.20
N ASP A 460 -9.33 -1.64 -7.07
CA ASP A 460 -9.75 -2.16 -5.77
C ASP A 460 -8.95 -3.43 -5.37
N ILE A 461 -7.66 -3.51 -5.75
CA ILE A 461 -6.77 -4.65 -5.47
C ILE A 461 -5.82 -4.33 -4.32
N MET A 462 -5.62 -5.28 -3.41
CA MET A 462 -4.75 -5.14 -2.25
C MET A 462 -3.64 -6.18 -2.27
N ILE A 463 -2.43 -5.76 -1.93
CA ILE A 463 -1.26 -6.63 -1.77
C ILE A 463 -0.76 -6.46 -0.34
N ASN A 464 -0.79 -7.56 0.42
CA ASN A 464 -0.43 -7.56 1.84
C ASN A 464 1.02 -8.02 2.04
N TYR A 465 1.77 -7.24 2.81
CA TYR A 465 3.14 -7.51 3.22
C TYR A 465 3.13 -7.75 4.73
N MET A 466 3.10 -9.04 5.09
CA MET A 466 3.00 -9.51 6.48
C MET A 466 4.39 -9.78 7.06
N ARG A 467 4.46 -10.16 8.35
CA ARG A 467 5.71 -10.34 9.11
C ARG A 467 6.80 -11.14 8.37
N GLY A 468 6.43 -12.21 7.66
CA GLY A 468 7.37 -13.05 6.90
C GLY A 468 8.05 -12.40 5.70
N PHE A 469 7.59 -11.21 5.27
CA PHE A 469 8.20 -10.46 4.18
C PHE A 469 9.43 -9.62 4.61
N PHE A 470 9.59 -9.37 5.91
CA PHE A 470 10.67 -8.52 6.44
C PHE A 470 11.81 -9.39 6.99
N ARG A 471 13.06 -9.03 6.68
CA ARG A 471 14.27 -9.82 7.02
C ARG A 471 14.51 -9.96 8.52
N GLU A 472 14.02 -9.01 9.30
CA GLU A 472 14.13 -8.94 10.76
C GLU A 472 12.73 -8.71 11.36
N GLY A 473 12.56 -9.04 12.65
CA GLY A 473 11.30 -8.86 13.38
C GLY A 473 10.79 -7.41 13.30
N PHE A 474 9.92 -7.14 12.33
CA PHE A 474 9.28 -5.86 12.13
C PHE A 474 7.89 -5.90 12.78
N CYS A 475 7.67 -5.01 13.75
CA CYS A 475 6.36 -4.85 14.40
C CYS A 475 5.85 -3.43 14.20
N LEU A 476 4.70 -3.31 13.54
CA LEU A 476 3.95 -2.06 13.45
C LEU A 476 3.14 -1.88 14.75
N HIS A 477 3.81 -1.49 15.84
CA HIS A 477 3.15 -1.39 17.15
C HIS A 477 2.45 -0.04 17.40
N GLY A 478 1.12 -0.12 17.56
CA GLY A 478 0.29 0.80 18.32
C GLY A 478 -0.36 1.94 17.55
N ASP A 479 -1.19 2.71 18.25
CA ASP A 479 -1.99 3.87 17.85
C ASP A 479 -1.38 4.90 16.87
N HIS A 480 -0.07 4.87 16.62
CA HIS A 480 0.64 5.84 15.79
C HIS A 480 1.85 5.19 15.12
N ALA A 481 1.71 4.83 13.84
CA ALA A 481 2.83 4.45 12.98
C ALA A 481 2.99 5.50 11.87
N ALA A 482 4.23 5.91 11.59
CA ALA A 482 4.52 6.91 10.57
C ALA A 482 4.95 6.24 9.26
N VAL A 483 4.41 6.73 8.13
CA VAL A 483 4.86 6.40 6.77
C VAL A 483 4.89 7.69 5.98
N SER A 484 5.98 7.95 5.25
CA SER A 484 6.12 9.10 4.35
C SER A 484 6.08 8.67 2.90
#